data_AF-A0A7K6R4E7-F1
#
_entry.id   AF-A0A7K6R4E7-F1
#
_cell.length_a   1.000
_cell.length_b   1.000
_cell.length_c   1.000
_cell.angle_alpha   90.00
_cell.angle_beta   90.00
_cell.angle_gamma   90.00
#
_symmetry.space_group_name_H-M   'P 1'
#
loop_
_entity.id
_entity.type
_entity.pdbx_description
1 polymer ?
#
loop_
_entity_poly.entity_id
_entity_poly.type
_entity_poly.pdbx_seq_one_letter_code
_entity_poly.pdbx_strand_id
1 'polypeptide(L)' 'LCRGRTMGVLRLGGRCAVIALVGLLCDAVGLLILLLGIFAPISFWDFFVYLGALLLAFSLLFWILWYTFNIEIPASELDC' A
#
# COMPACT_ATOMS: atom_id res chain seq x y z
N LEU A 1 24.99 -15.60 9.04
CA LEU A 1 25.43 -14.19 9.21
C LEU A 1 24.23 -13.28 8.89
N CYS A 2 23.71 -12.56 9.89
CA CYS A 2 22.59 -11.63 9.73
C CYS A 2 22.93 -10.50 8.74
N ARG A 3 22.06 -10.23 7.76
CA ARG A 3 22.08 -8.98 6.99
C ARG A 3 20.97 -8.07 7.52
N GLY A 4 21.38 -7.03 8.24
CA GLY A 4 20.50 -6.05 8.86
C GLY A 4 19.66 -5.28 7.85
N ARG A 5 18.35 -5.20 8.15
CA ARG A 5 17.52 -4.00 8.23
C ARG A 5 18.01 -2.77 7.45
N THR A 6 17.53 -2.62 6.21
CA THR A 6 17.25 -1.33 5.56
C THR A 6 15.85 -1.43 4.95
N MET A 7 14.95 -0.55 5.40
CA MET A 7 13.51 -0.50 5.08
C MET A 7 13.19 -0.80 3.60
N GLY A 8 12.51 -1.93 3.37
CA GLY A 8 11.31 -2.15 2.55
C GLY A 8 11.09 -1.52 1.15
N VAL A 9 11.94 -0.64 0.64
CA VAL A 9 11.64 0.18 -0.55
C VAL A 9 12.50 -0.22 -1.77
N LEU A 10 13.63 -0.89 -1.54
CA LEU A 10 14.63 -1.23 -2.59
C LEU A 10 14.55 -2.69 -3.08
N ARG A 11 13.34 -3.27 -3.13
CA ARG A 11 13.05 -4.50 -3.90
C ARG A 11 12.03 -4.18 -4.99
N LEU A 12 12.27 -3.12 -5.78
CA LEU A 12 11.51 -2.82 -7.00
C LEU A 12 11.85 -3.80 -8.14
N GLY A 13 11.93 -5.10 -7.84
CA GLY A 13 12.47 -6.14 -8.71
C GLY A 13 11.73 -7.48 -8.64
N GLY A 14 10.49 -7.48 -8.16
CA GLY A 14 9.55 -8.60 -8.27
C GLY A 14 8.50 -8.28 -9.34
N ARG A 15 8.05 -9.31 -10.08
CA ARG A 15 7.18 -9.25 -11.27
C ARG A 15 5.88 -8.43 -11.17
N CYS A 16 5.55 -7.81 -10.03
CA CYS A 16 4.36 -7.00 -9.84
C CYS A 16 4.59 -5.59 -9.28
N ALA A 17 5.84 -5.07 -9.20
CA ALA A 17 6.24 -3.74 -8.63
C ALA A 17 5.23 -2.59 -8.78
N VAL A 18 4.54 -2.54 -9.90
CA VAL A 18 3.49 -1.57 -10.22
C VAL A 18 2.31 -1.62 -9.24
N ILE A 19 1.82 -2.80 -8.84
CA ILE A 19 0.65 -2.93 -7.94
C ILE A 19 0.98 -2.37 -6.55
N ALA A 20 2.19 -2.62 -6.03
CA ALA A 20 2.65 -2.05 -4.76
C ALA A 20 2.79 -0.53 -4.86
N LEU A 21 3.33 -0.02 -5.97
CA LEU A 21 3.45 1.42 -6.18
C LEU A 21 2.06 2.08 -6.21
N VAL A 22 1.10 1.48 -6.91
CA VAL A 22 -0.29 1.97 -6.96
C VAL A 22 -0.94 1.95 -5.56
N GLY A 23 -0.77 0.87 -4.80
CA GLY A 23 -1.25 0.79 -3.42
C GLY A 23 -0.65 1.88 -2.53
N LEU A 24 0.66 2.10 -2.62
CA LEU A 24 1.36 3.13 -1.84
C LEU A 24 0.91 4.56 -2.22
N LEU A 25 0.73 4.83 -3.52
CA LEU A 25 0.22 6.12 -4.00
C LEU A 25 -1.22 6.35 -3.53
N CYS A 26 -2.09 5.33 -3.62
CA CYS A 26 -3.46 5.40 -3.11
C CYS A 26 -3.50 5.64 -1.60
N ASP A 27 -2.62 5.01 -0.83
CA ASP A 27 -2.51 5.21 0.62
C ASP A 27 -2.11 6.65 0.97
N ALA A 28 -1.06 7.17 0.31
CA ALA A 28 -0.61 8.54 0.50
C ALA A 28 -1.70 9.57 0.14
N VAL A 29 -2.37 9.38 -1.00
CA VAL A 29 -3.47 10.25 -1.44
C VAL A 29 -4.68 10.13 -0.49
N GLY A 30 -5.05 8.91 -0.08
CA GLY A 30 -6.15 8.65 0.85
C GLY A 30 -5.92 9.29 2.21
N LEU A 31 -4.72 9.17 2.77
CA LEU A 31 -4.33 9.83 4.02
C LEU A 31 -4.36 11.35 3.88
N LEU A 32 -3.84 11.91 2.80
CA LEU A 32 -3.88 13.35 2.56
C LEU A 32 -5.31 13.87 2.48
N ILE A 33 -6.18 13.20 1.72
CA ILE A 33 -7.60 13.57 1.58
C ILE A 33 -8.33 13.45 2.92
N LEU A 34 -8.07 12.39 3.70
CA LEU A 34 -8.69 12.18 5.00
C LEU A 34 -8.22 13.23 6.01
N LEU A 35 -6.92 13.56 6.05
CA LEU A 35 -6.38 14.63 6.90
C LEU A 35 -6.92 16.00 6.49
N LEU A 36 -6.95 16.29 5.19
CA LEU A 36 -7.63 17.45 4.61
C LEU A 36 -9.15 17.38 4.77
N GLY A 37 -9.71 16.27 5.23
CA GLY A 37 -11.09 16.03 5.63
C GLY A 37 -11.28 16.00 7.16
N ILE A 38 -10.25 16.23 7.96
CA ILE A 38 -10.39 16.41 9.42
C ILE A 38 -9.96 17.82 9.84
N PHE A 39 -8.92 18.37 9.21
CA PHE A 39 -8.18 19.51 9.78
C PHE A 39 -8.55 20.89 9.26
N ALA A 40 -9.05 21.04 8.04
CA ALA A 40 -9.43 22.38 7.57
C ALA A 40 -10.89 22.72 7.97
N PRO A 41 -11.44 23.88 7.56
CA PRO A 41 -12.86 24.24 7.73
C PRO A 41 -13.60 24.60 6.39
N ILE A 42 -13.75 23.66 5.44
CA ILE A 42 -14.55 23.67 4.20
C ILE A 42 -15.97 23.10 4.39
N SER A 43 -17.02 23.66 3.78
CA SER A 43 -18.41 23.21 4.02
C SER A 43 -18.73 21.74 3.66
N PHE A 44 -17.83 21.01 2.98
CA PHE A 44 -18.04 19.64 2.49
C PHE A 44 -17.06 18.61 3.10
N TRP A 45 -16.66 18.81 4.36
CA TRP A 45 -15.78 17.91 5.12
C TRP A 45 -16.14 16.43 5.00
N ASP A 46 -17.42 16.12 5.14
CA ASP A 46 -17.92 14.74 5.14
C ASP A 46 -17.50 14.00 3.87
N PHE A 47 -17.58 14.66 2.70
CA PHE A 47 -17.20 14.04 1.43
C PHE A 47 -15.71 13.68 1.39
N PHE A 48 -14.83 14.54 1.89
CA PHE A 48 -13.39 14.28 1.96
C PHE A 48 -13.08 13.13 2.93
N VAL A 49 -13.73 13.10 4.10
CA VAL A 49 -13.56 11.99 5.05
C VAL A 49 -13.98 10.66 4.42
N TYR A 50 -15.17 10.60 3.83
CA TYR A 50 -15.68 9.37 3.22
C TYR A 50 -14.84 8.95 2.01
N LEU A 51 -14.43 9.88 1.14
CA LEU A 51 -13.60 9.59 -0.02
C LEU A 51 -12.21 9.09 0.40
N GLY A 52 -11.59 9.73 1.40
CA GLY A 52 -10.30 9.34 1.94
C GLY A 52 -10.35 7.95 2.58
N ALA A 53 -11.37 7.68 3.41
CA ALA A 53 -11.57 6.37 4.02
C ALA A 53 -11.83 5.28 2.97
N LEU A 54 -12.61 5.59 1.93
CA LEU A 54 -12.88 4.67 0.82
C LEU A 54 -11.60 4.36 0.03
N LEU A 55 -10.77 5.36 -0.26
CA LEU A 55 -9.46 5.18 -0.91
C LEU A 55 -8.51 4.30 -0.10
N LEU A 56 -8.46 4.48 1.22
CA LEU A 56 -7.67 3.63 2.11
C LEU A 56 -8.17 2.17 2.11
N ALA A 57 -9.49 1.97 2.13
CA ALA A 57 -10.08 0.63 2.02
C ALA A 57 -9.74 -0.04 0.68
N PHE A 58 -9.81 0.69 -0.43
CA PHE A 58 -9.37 0.18 -1.74
C PHE A 58 -7.86 -0.10 -1.78
N SER A 59 -7.04 0.70 -1.11
CA SER A 59 -5.59 0.46 -1.01
C SER A 59 -5.28 -0.90 -0.40
N LEU A 60 -5.99 -1.30 0.67
CA LEU A 60 -5.83 -2.62 1.29
C LEU A 60 -6.08 -3.77 0.31
N LEU A 61 -7.02 -3.61 -0.63
CA LEU A 61 -7.26 -4.60 -1.67
C LEU A 61 -6.05 -4.78 -2.59
N PHE A 62 -5.41 -3.68 -3.01
CA PHE A 62 -4.17 -3.73 -3.81
C PHE A 62 -3.01 -4.37 -3.05
N TRP A 63 -2.92 -4.13 -1.74
CA TRP A 63 -1.93 -4.77 -0.87
C TRP A 63 -2.13 -6.28 -0.75
N ILE A 64 -3.39 -6.73 -0.60
CA ILE A 64 -3.73 -8.15 -0.56
C ILE A 64 -3.39 -8.81 -1.90
N LEU A 65 -3.78 -8.20 -3.02
CA LEU A 65 -3.47 -8.71 -4.36
C LEU A 65 -1.95 -8.77 -4.59
N TRP A 66 -1.23 -7.70 -4.23
CA TRP A 66 0.23 -7.71 -4.27
C TRP A 66 0.81 -8.87 -3.47
N TYR A 67 0.36 -9.06 -2.23
CA TYR A 67 0.87 -10.12 -1.37
C TYR A 67 0.58 -11.50 -1.95
N THR A 68 -0.62 -11.74 -2.46
CA THR A 68 -1.00 -12.99 -3.13
C THR A 68 -0.14 -13.26 -4.36
N PHE A 69 0.12 -12.26 -5.22
CA PHE A 69 0.94 -12.43 -6.42
C PHE A 69 2.45 -12.43 -6.15
N ASN A 70 2.89 -11.89 -5.01
CA ASN A 70 4.29 -11.82 -4.60
C ASN A 70 4.70 -12.97 -3.65
N ILE A 71 3.80 -13.90 -3.30
CA ILE A 71 4.18 -15.16 -2.66
C ILE A 71 4.92 -16.01 -3.71
N GLU A 72 6.21 -15.75 -3.83
CA GLU A 72 7.15 -16.60 -4.51
C GLU A 72 7.43 -17.75 -3.53
N ILE A 73 6.81 -18.91 -3.76
CA ILE A 73 7.12 -20.12 -2.97
C ILE A 73 8.62 -20.33 -3.15
N PRO A 74 9.45 -20.23 -2.09
CA PRO A 74 10.85 -20.54 -2.23
C PRO A 74 10.95 -22.01 -2.60
N ALA A 75 11.31 -22.29 -3.86
CA ALA A 75 11.60 -23.65 -4.31
C ALA A 75 12.80 -24.27 -3.55
N SER A 76 13.50 -23.50 -2.71
CA SER A 76 14.53 -23.99 -1.81
C SER A 76 14.02 -24.81 -0.62
N GLU A 77 12.70 -25.02 -0.49
CA GLU A 77 12.10 -26.02 0.43
C GLU A 77 11.57 -27.25 -0.34
N LEU A 78 11.72 -27.27 -1.68
CA LEU A 78 11.47 -28.45 -2.50
C LEU A 78 12.75 -29.26 -2.76
N ASP A 79 13.93 -28.72 -2.44
CA ASP A 79 15.20 -29.43 -2.53
C ASP A 79 16.17 -28.95 -1.42
N CYS A 80 16.44 -29.85 -0.45
CA CYS A 80 17.43 -29.84 0.66
C CYS A 80 17.02 -29.28 2.04
#